data_AF-A0A3D3A7B1-F1
#
_entry.id   AF-A0A3D3A7B1-F1
#
_cell.length_a   1.000
_cell.length_b   1.000
_cell.length_c   1.000
_cell.angle_alpha   90.00
_cell.angle_beta   90.00
_cell.angle_gamma   90.00
#
_symmetry.space_group_name_H-M   'P 1'
#
loop_
_entity.id
_entity.type
_entity.pdbx_description
1 polymer ?
#
loop_
_entity_poly.entity_id
_entity_poly.type
_entity_poly.pdbx_seq_one_letter_code
_entity_poly.pdbx_strand_id
1 'polypeptide(L)'
;MVIQKNWQELIKPTKLDIIPGHDETREARIVAEPLERGFGLTLGNALRRVLLSSIQGAAVTGVQIDGVLHEFSSIAGVREDVTDVVLNIKKMALSMDAEGPKRLVLAKKGPGVVTAGDIEENAAVTIHNPDLVLCTLDDGAEVRFEFTINTGAGYVPAEKNRPEDSPIGMIPVDSLYSPVRRVSYNVENTREGQVLDYDKLTMDIETNGTVTPEDALALSARILQDQLQSFINFEEPEVQVDDTSAIEETGFSAAL
;
A
#
# COMPACT_ATOMS: atom_id res chain seq x y z
N MET A 1 32.92 -7.14 23.13
CA MET A 1 32.85 -5.67 23.22
C MET A 1 33.25 -4.93 21.94
N VAL A 2 34.21 -5.38 21.10
CA VAL A 2 34.58 -4.66 19.86
C VAL A 2 33.54 -4.81 18.73
N ILE A 3 32.85 -5.96 18.64
CA ILE A 3 31.87 -6.24 17.58
C ILE A 3 30.62 -5.35 17.67
N GLN A 4 30.13 -5.05 18.88
CA GLN A 4 28.92 -4.24 19.11
C GLN A 4 29.06 -2.79 18.61
N LYS A 5 30.28 -2.23 18.61
CA LYS A 5 30.54 -0.88 18.11
C LYS A 5 30.20 -0.70 16.63
N ASN A 6 30.26 -1.78 15.85
CA ASN A 6 30.05 -1.73 14.40
C ASN A 6 28.65 -1.28 13.97
N TRP A 7 27.64 -1.36 14.84
CA TRP A 7 26.27 -0.90 14.54
C TRP A 7 25.67 0.03 15.61
N GLN A 8 26.28 0.12 16.79
CA GLN A 8 25.84 1.02 17.86
C GLN A 8 26.40 2.45 17.72
N GLU A 9 27.52 2.63 17.01
CA GLU A 9 28.14 3.96 16.79
C GLU A 9 27.60 4.68 15.54
N LEU A 10 26.79 4.00 14.70
CA LEU A 10 26.20 4.60 13.51
C LEU A 10 25.05 5.54 13.90
N ILE A 11 25.03 6.73 13.30
CA ILE A 11 23.94 7.68 13.50
C ILE A 11 22.67 7.12 12.87
N LYS A 12 21.59 7.20 13.65
CA LYS A 12 20.23 6.84 13.24
C LYS A 12 19.36 8.10 13.31
N PRO A 13 18.49 8.35 12.33
CA PRO A 13 17.57 9.46 12.39
C PRO A 13 16.64 9.26 13.59
N THR A 14 16.54 10.28 14.45
CA THR A 14 15.76 10.20 15.70
C THR A 14 14.25 10.23 15.43
N LYS A 15 13.84 10.90 14.35
CA LYS A 15 12.45 10.99 13.90
C LYS A 15 12.41 11.21 12.39
N LEU A 16 11.41 10.64 11.73
CA LEU A 16 11.09 10.95 10.33
C LEU A 16 10.23 12.21 10.28
N ASP A 17 10.56 13.13 9.39
CA ASP A 17 9.71 14.28 9.10
C ASP A 17 8.73 13.91 7.98
N ILE A 18 7.43 14.01 8.26
CA ILE A 18 6.36 13.58 7.37
C ILE A 18 5.60 14.83 6.94
N ILE A 19 5.72 15.16 5.66
CA ILE A 19 5.07 16.29 5.03
C ILE A 19 3.92 15.71 4.20
N PRO A 20 2.65 15.88 4.62
CA PRO A 20 1.52 15.39 3.85
C PRO A 20 1.44 16.10 2.48
N GLY A 21 0.97 15.37 1.47
CA GLY A 21 0.72 15.89 0.13
C GLY A 21 -0.60 16.66 0.03
N HIS A 22 -1.14 16.81 -1.18
CA HIS A 22 -2.44 17.44 -1.39
C HIS A 22 -3.59 16.60 -0.80
N ASP A 23 -3.45 15.27 -0.91
CA ASP A 23 -4.32 14.30 -0.26
C ASP A 23 -3.52 13.58 0.84
N GLU A 24 -3.73 13.97 2.10
CA GLU A 24 -2.98 13.42 3.25
C GLU A 24 -3.11 11.90 3.38
N THR A 25 -4.19 11.31 2.84
CA THR A 25 -4.43 9.87 2.92
C THR A 25 -3.69 9.07 1.85
N ARG A 26 -3.27 9.73 0.78
CA ARG A 26 -2.70 9.07 -0.42
C ARG A 26 -1.30 9.53 -0.76
N GLU A 27 -0.92 10.74 -0.37
CA GLU A 27 0.34 11.35 -0.74
C GLU A 27 1.09 11.84 0.49
N ALA A 28 2.36 11.47 0.61
CA ALA A 28 3.25 12.06 1.60
C ALA A 28 4.68 12.13 1.08
N ARG A 29 5.39 13.15 1.53
CA ARG A 29 6.84 13.27 1.44
C ARG A 29 7.43 12.96 2.80
N ILE A 30 8.29 11.95 2.86
CA ILE A 30 8.95 11.51 4.08
C ILE A 30 10.43 11.83 3.98
N VAL A 31 10.95 12.53 4.99
CA VAL A 31 12.35 12.96 5.06
C VAL A 31 13.03 12.25 6.23
N ALA A 32 14.13 11.57 5.95
CA ALA A 32 15.00 10.94 6.92
C ALA A 32 16.38 11.62 6.89
N GLU A 33 16.69 12.34 7.97
CA GLU A 33 18.01 12.93 8.22
C GLU A 33 18.27 13.00 9.74
N PRO A 34 19.54 12.94 10.19
CA PRO A 34 20.74 12.63 9.41
C PRO A 34 20.94 11.12 9.22
N LEU A 35 21.49 10.74 8.06
CA LEU A 35 21.91 9.36 7.76
C LEU A 35 23.41 9.32 7.49
N GLU A 36 24.04 8.21 7.84
CA GLU A 36 25.43 7.94 7.46
C GLU A 36 25.62 8.00 5.95
N ARG A 37 26.79 8.44 5.52
CA ARG A 37 27.10 8.59 4.10
C ARG A 37 26.88 7.28 3.33
N GLY A 38 26.11 7.33 2.26
CA GLY A 38 25.77 6.17 1.42
C GLY A 38 24.58 5.35 1.92
N PHE A 39 24.12 5.56 3.16
CA PHE A 39 22.90 4.92 3.65
C PHE A 39 21.64 5.51 3.00
N GLY A 40 21.65 6.78 2.60
CA GLY A 40 20.51 7.38 1.92
C GLY A 40 20.14 6.63 0.64
N LEU A 41 21.13 6.32 -0.20
CA LEU A 41 20.92 5.56 -1.43
C LEU A 41 20.54 4.10 -1.15
N THR A 42 21.23 3.47 -0.20
CA THR A 42 21.02 2.05 0.14
C THR A 42 19.61 1.82 0.68
N LEU A 43 19.20 2.62 1.68
CA LEU A 43 17.87 2.55 2.29
C LEU A 43 16.79 2.98 1.30
N GLY A 44 16.99 4.10 0.59
CA GLY A 44 16.01 4.63 -0.38
C GLY A 44 15.68 3.62 -1.47
N ASN A 45 16.69 2.98 -2.05
CA ASN A 45 16.48 1.96 -3.08
C ASN A 45 15.83 0.67 -2.52
N ALA A 46 16.27 0.21 -1.33
CA ALA A 46 15.69 -0.98 -0.71
C ALA A 46 14.20 -0.77 -0.36
N LEU A 47 13.88 0.33 0.32
CA LEU A 47 12.51 0.70 0.71
C LEU A 47 11.62 0.88 -0.52
N ARG A 48 12.10 1.59 -1.55
CA ARG A 48 11.35 1.78 -2.81
C ARG A 48 10.96 0.44 -3.45
N ARG A 49 11.86 -0.55 -3.44
CA ARG A 49 11.56 -1.86 -4.02
C ARG A 49 10.47 -2.56 -3.23
N VAL A 50 10.59 -2.62 -1.91
CA VAL A 50 9.63 -3.29 -1.03
C VAL A 50 8.25 -2.62 -1.08
N LEU A 51 8.21 -1.29 -1.05
CA LEU A 51 6.98 -0.50 -1.20
C LEU A 51 6.19 -0.90 -2.45
N LEU A 52 6.87 -1.07 -3.59
CA LEU A 52 6.21 -1.38 -4.87
C LEU A 52 5.85 -2.86 -5.02
N SER A 53 6.64 -3.79 -4.44
CA SER A 53 6.50 -5.23 -4.73
C SER A 53 5.83 -6.05 -3.63
N SER A 54 5.98 -5.65 -2.37
CA SER A 54 5.82 -6.58 -1.25
C SER A 54 4.72 -6.22 -0.27
N ILE A 55 4.13 -5.03 -0.40
CA ILE A 55 2.96 -4.66 0.39
C ILE A 55 1.75 -5.45 -0.13
N GLN A 56 1.09 -6.14 0.79
CA GLN A 56 -0.13 -6.88 0.49
C GLN A 56 -1.29 -5.91 0.28
N GLY A 57 -2.15 -6.25 -0.69
CA GLY A 57 -3.40 -5.55 -0.93
C GLY A 57 -4.43 -6.46 -1.55
N ALA A 58 -5.59 -5.91 -1.88
CA ALA A 58 -6.68 -6.63 -2.51
C ALA A 58 -6.95 -6.09 -3.92
N ALA A 59 -7.28 -6.99 -4.84
CA ALA A 59 -7.61 -6.63 -6.21
C ALA A 59 -8.68 -7.57 -6.78
N VAL A 60 -9.39 -7.08 -7.80
CA VAL A 60 -10.29 -7.90 -8.61
C VAL A 60 -9.46 -8.85 -9.47
N THR A 61 -9.73 -10.14 -9.40
CA THR A 61 -9.06 -11.20 -10.19
C THR A 61 -9.89 -11.65 -11.38
N GLY A 62 -11.20 -11.50 -11.29
CA GLY A 62 -12.12 -11.84 -12.37
C GLY A 62 -13.46 -11.14 -12.22
N VAL A 63 -14.12 -10.96 -13.35
CA VAL A 63 -15.43 -10.32 -13.45
C VAL A 63 -16.32 -11.21 -14.29
N GLN A 64 -17.56 -11.38 -13.86
CA GLN A 64 -18.61 -12.00 -14.64
C GLN A 64 -19.72 -10.97 -14.84
N ILE A 65 -20.18 -10.82 -16.08
CA ILE A 65 -21.20 -9.86 -16.47
C ILE A 65 -22.34 -10.63 -17.13
N ASP A 66 -23.56 -10.39 -16.69
CA ASP A 66 -24.72 -11.09 -17.24
C ASP A 66 -24.88 -10.78 -18.75
N GLY A 67 -25.04 -11.83 -19.55
CA GLY A 67 -25.20 -11.72 -21.00
C GLY A 67 -23.90 -11.51 -21.80
N VAL A 68 -22.75 -11.44 -21.14
CA VAL A 68 -21.43 -11.29 -21.77
C VAL A 68 -20.64 -12.58 -21.66
N LEU A 69 -20.05 -13.02 -22.78
CA LEU A 69 -19.24 -14.25 -22.82
C LEU A 69 -17.73 -13.99 -22.83
N HIS A 70 -17.30 -12.81 -23.25
CA HIS A 70 -15.89 -12.46 -23.41
C HIS A 70 -15.65 -10.94 -23.37
N GLU A 71 -14.40 -10.53 -23.19
CA GLU A 71 -13.99 -9.12 -22.99
C GLU A 71 -14.16 -8.19 -24.22
N PHE A 72 -14.31 -8.76 -25.42
CA PHE A 72 -14.42 -7.99 -26.67
C PHE A 72 -15.86 -7.69 -27.10
N SER A 73 -16.85 -7.92 -26.24
CA SER A 73 -18.26 -7.62 -26.56
C SER A 73 -18.69 -6.28 -25.99
N SER A 74 -19.84 -5.80 -26.46
CA SER A 74 -20.56 -4.68 -25.85
C SER A 74 -21.61 -5.21 -24.87
N ILE A 75 -21.99 -4.38 -23.90
CA ILE A 75 -23.09 -4.67 -22.97
C ILE A 75 -24.33 -3.90 -23.47
N ALA A 76 -25.46 -4.59 -23.61
CA ALA A 76 -26.68 -3.95 -24.12
C ALA A 76 -27.16 -2.85 -23.17
N GLY A 77 -27.33 -1.62 -23.68
CA GLY A 77 -27.79 -0.47 -22.90
C GLY A 77 -26.74 0.15 -21.97
N VAL A 78 -25.46 -0.20 -22.13
CA VAL A 78 -24.33 0.47 -21.49
C VAL A 78 -23.56 1.25 -22.55
N ARG A 79 -23.11 2.45 -22.21
CA ARG A 79 -22.39 3.33 -23.13
C ARG A 79 -20.97 2.85 -23.44
N GLU A 80 -20.28 2.31 -22.44
CA GLU A 80 -18.92 1.77 -22.51
C GLU A 80 -18.92 0.30 -22.97
N ASP A 81 -17.84 -0.13 -23.63
CA ASP A 81 -17.65 -1.55 -23.95
C ASP A 81 -17.10 -2.34 -22.75
N VAL A 82 -17.07 -3.67 -22.85
CA VAL A 82 -16.59 -4.51 -21.73
C VAL A 82 -15.12 -4.24 -21.40
N THR A 83 -14.29 -3.86 -22.38
CA THR A 83 -12.87 -3.58 -22.15
C THR A 83 -12.69 -2.31 -21.32
N ASP A 84 -13.42 -1.24 -21.66
CA ASP A 84 -13.45 0.01 -20.89
C ASP A 84 -13.93 -0.24 -19.45
N VAL A 85 -14.98 -1.05 -19.28
CA VAL A 85 -15.49 -1.42 -17.96
C VAL A 85 -14.45 -2.19 -17.16
N VAL A 86 -13.77 -3.18 -17.77
CA VAL A 86 -12.68 -3.92 -17.11
C VAL A 86 -11.52 -2.99 -16.73
N LEU A 87 -11.17 -2.01 -17.57
CA LEU A 87 -10.15 -1.01 -17.25
C LEU A 87 -10.56 -0.09 -16.09
N ASN A 88 -11.84 0.24 -15.96
CA ASN A 88 -12.35 1.01 -14.83
C ASN A 88 -12.35 0.18 -13.54
N ILE A 89 -12.75 -1.09 -13.61
CA ILE A 89 -12.72 -2.02 -12.47
C ILE A 89 -11.29 -2.18 -11.91
N LYS A 90 -10.27 -2.21 -12.77
CA LYS A 90 -8.85 -2.24 -12.35
C LYS A 90 -8.43 -1.05 -11.49
N LYS A 91 -9.15 0.07 -11.54
CA LYS A 91 -8.87 1.29 -10.76
C LYS A 91 -9.51 1.26 -9.36
N MET A 92 -10.32 0.26 -9.05
CA MET A 92 -10.92 0.12 -7.72
C MET A 92 -9.84 -0.04 -6.64
N ALA A 93 -9.97 0.71 -5.55
CA ALA A 93 -9.09 0.64 -4.39
C ALA A 93 -9.80 -0.19 -3.31
N LEU A 94 -9.31 -1.41 -3.10
CA LEU A 94 -9.94 -2.42 -2.26
C LEU A 94 -9.02 -2.83 -1.11
N SER A 95 -9.57 -2.95 0.09
CA SER A 95 -8.95 -3.70 1.19
C SER A 95 -9.83 -4.88 1.57
N MET A 96 -9.21 -5.99 1.97
CA MET A 96 -9.93 -7.20 2.35
C MET A 96 -9.30 -7.80 3.61
N ASP A 97 -10.11 -7.99 4.64
CA ASP A 97 -9.73 -8.54 5.93
C ASP A 97 -10.24 -9.97 6.07
N ALA A 98 -10.00 -10.80 5.05
CA ALA A 98 -10.39 -12.19 5.05
C ALA A 98 -9.43 -13.02 4.18
N GLU A 99 -9.25 -14.29 4.57
CA GLU A 99 -8.50 -15.24 3.77
C GLU A 99 -9.34 -15.79 2.61
N GLY A 100 -8.69 -15.94 1.45
CA GLY A 100 -9.26 -16.56 0.27
C GLY A 100 -10.15 -15.64 -0.57
N PRO A 101 -10.60 -16.11 -1.74
CA PRO A 101 -11.36 -15.31 -2.68
C PRO A 101 -12.75 -14.97 -2.14
N LYS A 102 -13.18 -13.72 -2.32
CA LYS A 102 -14.53 -13.24 -2.00
C LYS A 102 -15.23 -12.76 -3.25
N ARG A 103 -16.57 -12.84 -3.23
CA ARG A 103 -17.44 -12.39 -4.32
C ARG A 103 -18.21 -11.16 -3.88
N LEU A 104 -18.21 -10.13 -4.73
CA LEU A 104 -19.08 -8.97 -4.59
C LEU A 104 -20.03 -8.93 -5.78
N VAL A 105 -21.22 -8.38 -5.56
CA VAL A 105 -22.24 -8.23 -6.59
C VAL A 105 -22.61 -6.77 -6.70
N LEU A 106 -22.81 -6.31 -7.93
CA LEU A 106 -23.43 -5.02 -8.22
C LEU A 106 -24.60 -5.27 -9.15
N ALA A 107 -25.77 -4.75 -8.81
CA ALA A 107 -26.94 -4.78 -9.66
C ALA A 107 -27.57 -3.39 -9.70
N LYS A 108 -27.67 -2.81 -10.90
CA LYS A 108 -28.27 -1.49 -11.10
C LYS A 108 -29.20 -1.50 -12.30
N LYS A 109 -30.34 -0.80 -12.17
CA LYS A 109 -31.39 -0.69 -13.18
C LYS A 109 -31.74 0.77 -13.42
N GLY A 110 -32.05 1.10 -14.67
CA GLY A 110 -32.45 2.43 -15.08
C GLY A 110 -31.28 3.33 -15.47
N PRO A 111 -31.58 4.47 -16.10
CA PRO A 111 -30.57 5.37 -16.65
C PRO A 111 -29.71 5.99 -15.53
N GLY A 112 -28.40 6.09 -15.76
CA GLY A 112 -27.50 6.78 -14.85
C GLY A 112 -26.10 6.20 -14.77
N VAL A 113 -25.25 6.87 -14.00
CA VAL A 113 -23.86 6.45 -13.78
C VAL A 113 -23.81 5.33 -12.74
N VAL A 114 -23.12 4.25 -13.06
CA VAL A 114 -22.80 3.15 -12.15
C VAL A 114 -21.44 3.43 -11.53
N THR A 115 -21.38 3.46 -10.21
CA THR A 115 -20.19 3.77 -9.42
C THR A 115 -19.77 2.58 -8.56
N ALA A 116 -18.53 2.56 -8.07
CA ALA A 116 -18.05 1.53 -7.15
C ALA A 116 -18.83 1.54 -5.82
N GLY A 117 -19.42 2.68 -5.43
CA GLY A 117 -20.29 2.78 -4.27
C GLY A 117 -21.66 2.10 -4.44
N ASP A 118 -22.05 1.73 -5.66
CA ASP A 118 -23.27 0.94 -5.91
C ASP A 118 -23.06 -0.57 -5.70
N ILE A 119 -21.84 -1.01 -5.36
CA ILE A 119 -21.55 -2.42 -5.07
C ILE A 119 -22.17 -2.78 -3.71
N GLU A 120 -22.78 -3.95 -3.62
CA GLU A 120 -23.37 -4.44 -2.37
C GLU A 120 -22.31 -4.51 -1.26
N GLU A 121 -22.60 -3.89 -0.11
CA GLU A 121 -21.71 -3.90 1.04
C GLU A 121 -21.43 -5.33 1.52
N ASN A 122 -20.16 -5.60 1.83
CA ASN A 122 -19.72 -6.88 2.36
C ASN A 122 -18.83 -6.62 3.57
N ALA A 123 -19.07 -7.36 4.66
CA ALA A 123 -18.31 -7.19 5.90
C ALA A 123 -16.79 -7.47 5.76
N ALA A 124 -16.38 -8.21 4.73
CA ALA A 124 -14.98 -8.59 4.52
C ALA A 124 -14.19 -7.67 3.57
N VAL A 125 -14.87 -6.86 2.75
CA VAL A 125 -14.23 -6.06 1.70
C VAL A 125 -14.66 -4.61 1.81
N THR A 126 -13.69 -3.71 1.87
CA THR A 126 -13.92 -2.26 1.93
C THR A 126 -13.47 -1.59 0.62
N ILE A 127 -14.31 -0.71 0.09
CA ILE A 127 -14.04 0.09 -1.11
C ILE A 127 -13.65 1.51 -0.68
N HIS A 128 -12.43 1.92 -1.03
CA HIS A 128 -11.85 3.21 -0.61
C HIS A 128 -12.11 4.36 -1.59
N ASN A 129 -12.65 4.06 -2.77
CA ASN A 129 -13.00 5.05 -3.80
C ASN A 129 -14.43 4.83 -4.34
N PRO A 130 -15.48 5.04 -3.54
CA PRO A 130 -16.86 4.77 -3.92
C PRO A 130 -17.32 5.60 -5.14
N ASP A 131 -16.77 6.80 -5.33
CA ASP A 131 -17.14 7.69 -6.45
C ASP A 131 -16.58 7.25 -7.81
N LEU A 132 -15.79 6.16 -7.86
CA LEU A 132 -15.22 5.66 -9.10
C LEU A 132 -16.33 5.19 -10.05
N VAL A 133 -16.42 5.83 -11.21
CA VAL A 133 -17.34 5.43 -12.28
C VAL A 133 -16.86 4.14 -12.93
N LEU A 134 -17.74 3.14 -12.97
CA LEU A 134 -17.51 1.88 -13.66
C LEU A 134 -18.06 1.91 -15.08
N CYS A 135 -19.32 2.35 -15.25
CA CYS A 135 -20.00 2.52 -16.53
C CYS A 135 -21.22 3.43 -16.43
N THR A 136 -21.88 3.69 -17.56
CA THR A 136 -23.07 4.52 -17.69
C THR A 136 -24.19 3.73 -18.37
N LEU A 137 -25.37 3.70 -17.75
CA LEU A 137 -26.56 3.01 -18.22
C LEU A 137 -27.50 3.96 -18.98
N ASP A 138 -28.06 3.46 -20.08
CA ASP A 138 -29.12 4.11 -20.86
C ASP A 138 -30.52 3.81 -20.27
N ASP A 139 -31.55 4.47 -20.83
CA ASP A 139 -32.94 4.29 -20.42
C ASP A 139 -33.41 2.83 -20.55
N GLY A 140 -33.84 2.24 -19.44
CA GLY A 140 -34.35 0.87 -19.38
C GLY A 140 -33.28 -0.21 -19.39
N ALA A 141 -32.00 0.15 -19.31
CA ALA A 141 -30.91 -0.80 -19.17
C ALA A 141 -30.83 -1.38 -17.75
N GLU A 142 -30.32 -2.60 -17.66
CA GLU A 142 -30.00 -3.30 -16.41
C GLU A 142 -28.63 -3.93 -16.56
N VAL A 143 -27.83 -3.83 -15.51
CA VAL A 143 -26.53 -4.50 -15.46
C VAL A 143 -26.36 -5.22 -14.13
N ARG A 144 -25.77 -6.41 -14.22
CA ARG A 144 -25.34 -7.19 -13.07
C ARG A 144 -23.89 -7.60 -13.27
N PHE A 145 -23.06 -7.25 -12.29
CA PHE A 145 -21.67 -7.65 -12.22
C PHE A 145 -21.46 -8.57 -11.01
N GLU A 146 -20.64 -9.58 -11.19
CA GLU A 146 -20.08 -10.38 -10.11
C GLU A 146 -18.55 -10.25 -10.16
N PHE A 147 -17.97 -9.70 -9.09
CA PHE A 147 -16.54 -9.48 -8.96
C PHE A 147 -15.95 -10.57 -8.07
N THR A 148 -14.88 -11.21 -8.51
CA THR A 148 -14.04 -12.05 -7.65
C THR A 148 -12.85 -11.22 -7.17
N ILE A 149 -12.70 -11.11 -5.86
CA ILE A 149 -11.63 -10.34 -5.20
C ILE A 149 -10.74 -11.31 -4.46
N ASN A 150 -9.44 -11.08 -4.53
CA ASN A 150 -8.46 -11.83 -3.77
C ASN A 150 -7.44 -10.89 -3.13
N THR A 151 -6.70 -11.40 -2.16
CA THR A 151 -5.51 -10.75 -1.60
C THR A 151 -4.25 -11.26 -2.29
N GLY A 152 -3.25 -10.41 -2.42
CA GLY A 152 -1.98 -10.75 -3.02
C GLY A 152 -0.94 -9.66 -2.83
N ALA A 153 0.19 -9.80 -3.51
CA ALA A 153 1.24 -8.79 -3.54
C ALA A 153 1.71 -8.55 -4.98
N GLY A 154 2.13 -7.32 -5.27
CA GLY A 154 2.65 -6.95 -6.58
C GLY A 154 1.60 -7.01 -7.71
N TYR A 155 1.99 -7.63 -8.82
CA TYR A 155 1.20 -7.72 -10.04
C TYR A 155 1.02 -9.18 -10.49
N VAL A 156 -0.21 -9.55 -10.81
CA VAL A 156 -0.52 -10.86 -11.40
C VAL A 156 -1.28 -10.65 -12.71
N PRO A 157 -0.78 -11.16 -13.85
CA PRO A 157 -1.47 -11.04 -15.13
C PRO A 157 -2.74 -11.90 -15.16
N ALA A 158 -3.71 -11.47 -15.98
CA ALA A 158 -5.01 -12.12 -16.12
C ALA A 158 -4.91 -13.63 -16.43
N GLU A 159 -3.94 -14.06 -17.24
CA GLU A 159 -3.74 -15.47 -17.59
C GLU A 159 -3.56 -16.39 -16.37
N LYS A 160 -2.89 -15.89 -15.31
CA LYS A 160 -2.68 -16.65 -14.06
C LYS A 160 -3.90 -16.64 -13.14
N ASN A 161 -4.83 -15.73 -13.37
CA ASN A 161 -6.07 -15.61 -12.60
C ASN A 161 -7.18 -16.50 -13.13
N ARG A 162 -6.95 -17.26 -14.21
CA ARG A 162 -7.95 -18.14 -14.82
C ARG A 162 -7.85 -19.56 -14.22
N PRO A 163 -8.82 -20.00 -13.41
CA PRO A 163 -8.89 -21.40 -12.96
C PRO A 163 -9.07 -22.36 -14.13
N GLU A 164 -8.58 -23.59 -14.01
CA GLU A 164 -8.84 -24.65 -15.00
C GLU A 164 -10.34 -24.91 -15.17
N ASP A 165 -11.11 -24.84 -14.08
CA ASP A 165 -12.58 -24.94 -14.04
C ASP A 165 -13.29 -23.58 -14.07
N SER A 166 -12.81 -22.64 -14.90
CA SER A 166 -13.44 -21.31 -15.03
C SER A 166 -14.88 -21.43 -15.55
N PRO A 167 -15.88 -20.81 -14.88
CA PRO A 167 -17.23 -20.75 -15.42
C PRO A 167 -17.27 -19.96 -16.74
N ILE A 168 -18.19 -20.33 -17.60
CA ILE A 168 -18.41 -19.64 -18.88
C ILE A 168 -18.82 -18.19 -18.58
N GLY A 169 -18.18 -17.24 -19.26
CA GLY A 169 -18.41 -15.80 -19.06
C GLY A 169 -17.55 -15.15 -17.97
N MET A 170 -16.67 -15.90 -17.29
CA MET A 170 -15.65 -15.31 -16.42
C MET A 170 -14.56 -14.64 -17.27
N ILE A 171 -14.43 -13.33 -17.09
CA ILE A 171 -13.37 -12.52 -17.69
C ILE A 171 -12.27 -12.35 -16.66
N PRO A 172 -11.09 -12.96 -16.84
CA PRO A 172 -9.97 -12.73 -15.93
C PRO A 172 -9.44 -11.31 -16.08
N VAL A 173 -9.04 -10.71 -14.97
CA VAL A 173 -8.56 -9.32 -14.93
C VAL A 173 -7.13 -9.31 -14.39
N ASP A 174 -6.27 -8.45 -14.94
CA ASP A 174 -4.95 -8.23 -14.35
C ASP A 174 -5.10 -7.63 -12.94
N SER A 175 -4.50 -8.29 -11.96
CA SER A 175 -4.61 -7.90 -10.56
C SER A 175 -3.41 -7.07 -10.14
N LEU A 176 -3.66 -5.78 -9.91
CA LEU A 176 -2.72 -4.87 -9.27
C LEU A 176 -2.99 -4.86 -7.76
N TYR A 177 -2.31 -5.75 -7.02
CA TYR A 177 -2.47 -5.85 -5.57
C TYR A 177 -1.71 -4.75 -4.82
N SER A 178 -0.61 -4.24 -5.40
CA SER A 178 0.20 -3.24 -4.73
C SER A 178 -0.60 -1.95 -4.47
N PRO A 179 -0.78 -1.54 -3.22
CA PRO A 179 -1.52 -0.33 -2.89
C PRO A 179 -0.69 0.94 -3.16
N VAL A 180 0.63 0.81 -3.29
CA VAL A 180 1.54 1.90 -3.64
C VAL A 180 1.59 2.06 -5.15
N ARG A 181 1.20 3.23 -5.64
CA ARG A 181 1.16 3.58 -7.08
C ARG A 181 2.50 4.11 -7.56
N ARG A 182 3.14 4.97 -6.77
CA ARG A 182 4.39 5.62 -7.15
C ARG A 182 5.27 5.88 -5.95
N VAL A 183 6.58 5.69 -6.16
CA VAL A 183 7.62 6.05 -5.20
C VAL A 183 8.78 6.67 -5.95
N SER A 184 9.15 7.89 -5.56
CA SER A 184 10.41 8.54 -5.92
C SER A 184 11.23 8.80 -4.67
N TYR A 185 12.55 8.76 -4.79
CA TYR A 185 13.43 9.18 -3.72
C TYR A 185 14.56 10.05 -4.27
N ASN A 186 15.02 10.98 -3.43
CA ASN A 186 16.17 11.83 -3.67
C ASN A 186 17.10 11.75 -2.47
N VAL A 187 18.41 11.80 -2.72
CA VAL A 187 19.43 11.79 -1.66
C VAL A 187 20.25 13.06 -1.82
N GLU A 188 20.30 13.85 -0.76
CA GLU A 188 21.05 15.11 -0.70
C GLU A 188 22.04 15.06 0.45
N ASN A 189 23.12 15.85 0.39
CA ASN A 189 24.02 15.96 1.52
C ASN A 189 23.40 16.88 2.57
N THR A 190 23.46 16.47 3.84
CA THR A 190 23.02 17.26 4.98
C THR A 190 24.17 17.49 5.95
N ARG A 191 24.06 18.57 6.74
CA ARG A 191 25.06 18.97 7.72
C ARG A 191 24.51 18.76 9.11
N GLU A 192 25.27 18.06 9.94
CA GLU A 192 25.00 17.94 11.37
C GLU A 192 26.19 18.49 12.16
N GLY A 193 25.98 19.62 12.83
CA GLY A 193 27.02 20.30 13.60
C GLY A 193 28.23 20.74 12.74
N GLN A 194 29.37 20.07 12.94
CA GLN A 194 30.62 20.36 12.21
C GLN A 194 30.88 19.40 11.04
N VAL A 195 30.10 18.32 10.92
CA VAL A 195 30.27 17.27 9.90
C VAL A 195 29.32 17.54 8.74
N LEU A 196 29.84 17.44 7.51
CA LEU A 196 29.18 17.92 6.28
C LEU A 196 28.77 16.80 5.31
N ASP A 197 29.08 15.55 5.63
CA ASP A 197 29.00 14.41 4.70
C ASP A 197 27.92 13.37 5.06
N TYR A 198 26.91 13.77 5.85
CA TYR A 198 25.72 12.95 6.07
C TYR A 198 24.75 13.02 4.88
N ASP A 199 23.94 11.98 4.74
CA ASP A 199 22.88 11.90 3.75
C ASP A 199 21.54 12.37 4.36
N LYS A 200 20.72 13.01 3.53
CA LYS A 200 19.30 13.28 3.72
C LYS A 200 18.54 12.51 2.65
N LEU A 201 17.70 11.57 3.06
CA LEU A 201 16.83 10.82 2.16
C LEU A 201 15.44 11.46 2.17
N THR A 202 14.97 11.90 1.01
CA THR A 202 13.60 12.36 0.81
C THR A 202 12.86 11.36 -0.08
N MET A 203 11.72 10.86 0.35
CA MET A 203 10.88 9.92 -0.39
C MET A 203 9.49 10.52 -0.62
N ASP A 204 9.06 10.62 -1.87
CA ASP A 204 7.66 10.92 -2.21
C ASP A 204 6.93 9.61 -2.50
N ILE A 205 5.86 9.35 -1.75
CA ILE A 205 5.07 8.12 -1.82
C ILE A 205 3.63 8.47 -2.15
N GLU A 206 3.07 7.77 -3.13
CA GLU A 206 1.68 7.89 -3.58
C GLU A 206 0.99 6.52 -3.50
N THR A 207 -0.13 6.42 -2.78
CA THR A 207 -0.93 5.21 -2.59
C THR A 207 -2.32 5.36 -3.21
N ASN A 208 -3.04 4.25 -3.34
CA ASN A 208 -4.43 4.23 -3.80
C ASN A 208 -5.46 4.54 -2.68
N GLY A 209 -5.00 4.85 -1.46
CA GLY A 209 -5.83 5.14 -0.30
C GLY A 209 -6.20 3.94 0.57
N THR A 210 -5.85 2.70 0.21
CA THR A 210 -6.11 1.52 1.07
C THR A 210 -5.14 1.42 2.23
N VAL A 211 -3.98 2.09 2.13
CA VAL A 211 -2.95 2.22 3.15
C VAL A 211 -2.39 3.62 3.08
N THR A 212 -2.09 4.23 4.23
CA THR A 212 -1.45 5.54 4.25
C THR A 212 0.01 5.42 3.78
N PRO A 213 0.60 6.48 3.19
CA PRO A 213 2.02 6.48 2.84
C PRO A 213 2.96 6.17 4.02
N GLU A 214 2.62 6.64 5.23
CA GLU A 214 3.38 6.40 6.45
C GLU A 214 3.34 4.93 6.84
N ASP A 215 2.14 4.33 6.90
CA ASP A 215 1.97 2.92 7.23
C ASP A 215 2.65 2.02 6.19
N ALA A 216 2.55 2.38 4.91
CA ALA A 216 3.22 1.66 3.83
C ALA A 216 4.75 1.65 4.01
N LEU A 217 5.34 2.78 4.41
CA LEU A 217 6.77 2.86 4.70
C LEU A 217 7.14 2.03 5.93
N ALA A 218 6.35 2.10 7.00
CA ALA A 218 6.57 1.32 8.22
C ALA A 218 6.53 -0.19 7.95
N LEU A 219 5.53 -0.66 7.20
CA LEU A 219 5.43 -2.06 6.76
C LEU A 219 6.64 -2.47 5.92
N SER A 220 7.08 -1.60 5.00
CA SER A 220 8.24 -1.87 4.16
C SER A 220 9.54 -2.00 4.96
N ALA A 221 9.73 -1.13 5.95
CA ALA A 221 10.87 -1.21 6.86
C ALA A 221 10.84 -2.50 7.70
N ARG A 222 9.65 -2.89 8.19
CA ARG A 222 9.48 -4.15 8.94
C ARG A 222 9.79 -5.38 8.08
N ILE A 223 9.32 -5.41 6.83
CA ILE A 223 9.63 -6.49 5.89
C ILE A 223 11.15 -6.58 5.66
N LEU A 224 11.83 -5.45 5.42
CA LEU A 224 13.29 -5.44 5.26
C LEU A 224 14.02 -5.95 6.50
N GLN A 225 13.60 -5.50 7.69
CA GLN A 225 14.18 -5.96 8.95
C GLN A 225 14.08 -7.48 9.10
N ASP A 226 12.90 -8.04 8.85
CA ASP A 226 12.64 -9.48 8.93
C ASP A 226 13.51 -10.28 7.95
N GLN A 227 13.62 -9.81 6.71
CA GLN A 227 14.51 -10.43 5.71
C GLN A 227 15.98 -10.37 6.11
N LEU A 228 16.44 -9.23 6.66
CA LEU A 228 17.82 -9.04 7.11
C LEU A 228 18.15 -9.88 8.35
N GLN A 229 17.17 -10.22 9.18
CA GLN A 229 17.36 -11.06 10.37
C GLN A 229 18.02 -12.40 10.02
N SER A 230 17.67 -12.99 8.86
CA SER A 230 18.24 -14.26 8.40
C SER A 230 19.74 -14.21 8.10
N PHE A 231 20.31 -13.02 7.90
CA PHE A 231 21.74 -12.81 7.66
C PHE A 231 22.53 -12.56 8.95
N ILE A 232 21.85 -12.34 10.07
CA ILE A 232 22.47 -12.14 11.38
C ILE A 232 22.76 -13.52 11.98
N ASN A 233 24.04 -13.83 12.17
CA ASN A 233 24.52 -15.14 12.62
C ASN A 233 24.96 -15.17 14.09
N PHE A 234 24.60 -14.15 14.87
CA PHE A 234 24.89 -14.03 16.30
C PHE A 234 23.64 -13.55 17.04
N GLU A 235 23.48 -13.97 18.29
CA GLU A 235 22.40 -13.48 19.16
C GLU A 235 22.69 -12.02 19.57
N GLU A 236 21.68 -11.16 19.49
CA GLU A 236 21.78 -9.79 20.01
C GLU A 236 21.96 -9.87 21.54
N PRO A 237 23.05 -9.31 22.09
CA PRO A 237 23.18 -9.18 23.53
C PRO A 237 22.16 -8.15 24.02
N GLU A 238 21.27 -8.55 24.94
CA GLU A 238 20.30 -7.67 25.58
C GLU A 238 21.00 -6.42 26.14
N VAL A 239 20.63 -5.25 25.63
CA VAL A 239 21.09 -3.98 26.18
C VAL A 239 20.36 -3.78 27.51
N GLN A 240 21.06 -3.97 28.62
CA GLN A 240 20.57 -3.55 29.93
C GLN A 240 20.43 -2.03 29.90
N VAL A 241 19.18 -1.56 29.90
CA VAL A 241 18.87 -0.15 30.03
C VAL A 241 19.07 0.19 31.51
N ASP A 242 20.24 0.72 31.86
CA ASP A 242 20.47 1.28 33.19
C ASP A 242 19.57 2.52 33.35
N ASP A 243 18.47 2.36 34.08
CA ASP A 243 17.61 3.43 34.59
C ASP A 243 18.42 4.34 35.53
N THR A 244 19.23 5.22 34.96
CA THR A 244 19.86 6.32 35.70
C THR A 244 19.00 7.57 35.54
N SER A 245 17.76 7.49 36.02
CA SER A 245 16.91 8.65 36.29
C SER A 245 16.43 8.64 37.74
N ALA A 246 17.34 8.42 38.68
CA ALA A 246 17.14 8.83 40.06
C ALA A 246 17.31 10.36 40.13
N ILE A 247 16.18 11.04 40.02
CA ILE A 247 16.01 12.46 40.31
C ILE A 247 16.40 12.66 41.78
N GLU A 248 17.54 13.29 42.05
CA GLU A 248 17.80 13.91 43.36
C GLU A 248 16.88 15.14 43.48
N GLU A 249 15.65 14.92 43.91
CA GLU A 249 14.80 16.00 44.42
C GLU A 249 15.45 16.56 45.70
N THR A 250 16.03 17.74 45.55
CA THR A 250 16.44 18.60 46.66
C THR A 250 15.19 19.03 47.44
N GLY A 251 14.95 18.35 48.56
CA GLY A 251 13.91 18.72 49.52
C GLY A 251 14.22 20.05 50.21
N PHE A 252 13.75 21.16 49.65
CA PHE A 252 13.50 22.39 50.39
C PHE A 252 12.29 22.14 51.30
N SER A 253 12.52 21.94 52.60
CA SER A 253 11.47 22.00 53.62
C SER A 253 11.64 23.29 54.43
N ALA A 254 10.70 24.21 54.24
CA ALA A 254 10.51 25.38 55.08
C ALA A 254 9.50 25.04 56.20
N ALA A 255 9.93 25.12 57.47
CA ALA A 255 9.15 25.62 58.61
C ALA A 255 9.85 25.31 59.96
N LEU A 256 10.36 26.36 60.62
CA LEU A 256 9.99 26.79 61.98
C LEU A 256 10.71 28.11 62.32
#